data_AF-A0A7X0SND7-F1
#
_entry.id   AF-A0A7X0SND7-F1
#
_cell.length_a   1.000
_cell.length_b   1.000
_cell.length_c   1.000
_cell.angle_alpha   90.00
_cell.angle_beta   90.00
_cell.angle_gamma   90.00
#
_symmetry.space_group_name_H-M   'P 1'
#
loop_
_entity.id
_entity.type
_entity.pdbx_description
1 polymer ?
#
loop_
_entity_poly.entity_id
_entity_poly.type
_entity_poly.pdbx_seq_one_letter_code
_entity_poly.pdbx_strand_id
1 'polypeptide(L)'
;MITLTTNNGQISIAPELITSIVGDADGSQINTMSDVVCVEESRQEIVRKIMEYKLGMIRYAATQQAERRDEGYVEMTELERLAGLEDSDA
;
A
#
# COMPACT_ATOMS: atom_id res chain seq x y z
N MET A 1 -0.35 -4.88 -4.84
CA MET A 1 -1.03 -5.57 -5.95
C MET A 1 -2.42 -5.95 -5.49
N ILE A 2 -3.42 -5.78 -6.36
CA ILE A 2 -4.76 -6.36 -6.18
C ILE A 2 -4.88 -7.62 -7.04
N THR A 3 -5.57 -8.64 -6.53
CA THR A 3 -5.82 -9.87 -7.28
C THR A 3 -7.27 -9.89 -7.75
N LEU A 4 -7.45 -10.18 -9.04
CA LEU A 4 -8.73 -10.18 -9.73
C LEU A 4 -8.92 -11.50 -10.49
N THR A 5 -10.18 -11.86 -10.74
CA THR A 5 -10.53 -13.10 -11.43
C THR A 5 -10.88 -12.80 -12.88
N THR A 6 -10.35 -13.59 -13.79
CA THR A 6 -10.64 -13.55 -15.23
C THR A 6 -11.13 -14.93 -15.67
N ASN A 7 -11.70 -15.00 -16.87
CA ASN A 7 -12.10 -16.27 -17.50
C ASN A 7 -10.93 -17.28 -17.64
N ASN A 8 -9.67 -16.80 -17.61
CA ASN A 8 -8.47 -17.62 -17.77
C ASN A 8 -7.73 -17.87 -16.44
N GLY A 9 -8.32 -17.51 -15.30
CA GLY A 9 -7.71 -17.63 -13.97
C GLY A 9 -7.51 -16.28 -13.29
N GLN A 10 -6.60 -16.23 -12.31
CA GLN A 10 -6.36 -15.00 -11.55
C GLN A 10 -5.24 -14.15 -12.14
N ILE A 11 -5.41 -12.84 -12.03
CA ILE A 11 -4.40 -11.84 -12.40
C ILE A 11 -4.07 -10.97 -11.20
N SER A 12 -2.84 -10.47 -11.14
CA SER A 12 -2.45 -9.45 -10.17
C SER A 12 -2.12 -8.16 -10.88
N ILE A 13 -2.78 -7.07 -10.49
CA ILE A 13 -2.59 -5.74 -11.08
C ILE A 13 -2.07 -4.77 -10.02
N ALA A 14 -1.12 -3.93 -10.40
CA ALA A 14 -0.70 -2.77 -9.62
C ALA A 14 -1.73 -1.66 -9.80
N PRO A 15 -2.42 -1.19 -8.75
CA PRO A 15 -3.45 -0.16 -8.88
C PRO A 15 -2.98 1.14 -9.53
N GLU A 16 -1.68 1.43 -9.46
CA GLU A 16 -1.04 2.60 -10.06
C GLU A 16 -1.00 2.54 -11.59
N LEU A 17 -1.09 1.35 -12.18
CA LEU A 17 -1.07 1.15 -13.63
C LEU A 17 -2.46 1.23 -14.27
N ILE A 18 -3.52 1.27 -13.45
CA ILE A 18 -4.91 1.34 -13.91
C ILE A 18 -5.22 2.77 -14.36
N THR A 19 -5.58 2.92 -15.63
CA THR A 19 -5.98 4.21 -16.20
C THR A 19 -7.48 4.44 -16.10
N SER A 20 -8.28 3.38 -16.27
CA SER A 20 -9.74 3.44 -16.12
C SER A 20 -10.33 2.06 -15.88
N ILE A 21 -11.52 2.04 -15.27
CA ILE A 21 -12.32 0.83 -15.05
C ILE A 21 -13.70 1.10 -15.61
N VAL A 22 -14.12 0.27 -16.56
CA VAL A 22 -15.43 0.32 -17.21
C VAL A 22 -16.11 -1.01 -16.94
N GLY A 23 -17.39 -1.02 -16.58
CA GLY A 23 -18.06 -2.26 -16.22
C GLY A 23 -19.34 -1.99 -15.44
N ASP A 24 -20.12 -3.04 -15.28
CA ASP A 24 -21.39 -3.05 -14.55
C ASP A 24 -21.36 -4.13 -13.44
N ALA A 25 -22.51 -4.76 -13.18
CA ALA A 25 -22.66 -5.75 -12.14
C ALA A 25 -22.09 -7.13 -12.54
N ASP A 26 -22.00 -7.43 -13.84
CA ASP A 26 -21.69 -8.78 -14.34
C ASP A 26 -20.22 -8.97 -14.71
N GLY A 27 -19.43 -7.88 -14.67
CA GLY A 27 -18.01 -7.90 -14.90
C GLY A 27 -17.47 -6.52 -15.26
N SER A 28 -16.15 -6.42 -15.35
CA SER A 28 -15.47 -5.18 -15.69
C SER A 28 -14.31 -5.36 -16.64
N GLN A 29 -14.07 -4.32 -17.42
CA GLN A 29 -12.86 -4.11 -18.19
C GLN A 29 -11.97 -3.10 -17.47
N ILE A 30 -10.73 -3.50 -17.23
CA ILE A 30 -9.68 -2.67 -16.66
C ILE A 30 -8.76 -2.26 -17.79
N ASN A 31 -8.68 -0.96 -18.04
CA ASN A 31 -7.68 -0.42 -18.95
C ASN A 31 -6.45 -0.03 -18.13
N THR A 32 -5.30 -0.52 -18.55
CA THR A 32 -3.99 -0.13 -18.03
C THR A 32 -3.25 0.68 -19.10
N MET A 33 -2.05 1.17 -18.77
CA MET A 33 -1.21 1.87 -19.75
C MET A 33 -0.78 0.98 -20.93
N SER A 34 -0.65 -0.32 -20.71
CA SER A 34 -0.08 -1.27 -21.68
C SER A 34 -1.08 -2.25 -22.26
N ASP A 35 -2.20 -2.50 -21.56
CA ASP A 35 -3.12 -3.58 -21.90
C ASP A 35 -4.53 -3.35 -21.36
N VAL A 36 -5.48 -4.14 -21.86
CA VAL A 36 -6.88 -4.18 -21.44
C VAL A 36 -7.20 -5.56 -20.91
N VAL A 37 -7.75 -5.63 -19.70
CA VAL A 37 -8.05 -6.91 -19.04
C VAL A 37 -9.50 -6.97 -18.59
N CYS A 38 -10.20 -8.04 -18.97
CA CYS A 38 -11.56 -8.31 -18.54
C CYS A 38 -11.55 -9.19 -17.29
N VAL A 39 -12.31 -8.79 -16.28
CA VAL A 39 -12.42 -9.43 -14.97
C VAL A 39 -13.89 -9.69 -14.61
N GLU A 40 -14.12 -10.70 -13.80
CA GLU A 40 -15.44 -11.12 -13.32
C GLU A 40 -15.98 -10.16 -12.25
N GLU A 41 -15.10 -9.45 -11.55
CA GLU A 41 -15.54 -8.51 -10.53
C GLU A 41 -16.29 -7.30 -11.12
N SER A 42 -17.35 -6.91 -10.41
CA SER A 42 -18.02 -5.64 -10.66
C SER A 42 -17.08 -4.45 -10.44
N ARG A 43 -17.41 -3.32 -11.09
CA ARG A 43 -16.61 -2.10 -10.96
C ARG A 43 -16.47 -1.65 -9.51
N GLN A 44 -17.54 -1.78 -8.72
CA GLN A 44 -17.59 -1.40 -7.31
C GLN A 44 -16.65 -2.26 -6.47
N GLU A 45 -16.60 -3.57 -6.74
CA GLU A 45 -15.70 -4.47 -6.04
C GLU A 45 -14.23 -4.14 -6.34
N ILE A 46 -13.89 -3.87 -7.60
CA ILE A 46 -12.53 -3.47 -7.98
C ILE A 46 -12.13 -2.17 -7.30
N VAL A 47 -13.02 -1.17 -7.30
CA VAL A 47 -12.76 0.11 -6.60
C VAL A 47 -12.55 -0.11 -5.11
N ARG A 48 -13.35 -0.97 -4.46
CA ARG A 48 -13.16 -1.34 -3.05
C ARG A 48 -11.77 -1.95 -2.82
N LYS A 49 -11.37 -2.95 -3.62
CA LYS A 49 -10.05 -3.58 -3.53
C LYS A 49 -8.90 -2.57 -3.69
N ILE A 50 -9.03 -1.61 -4.61
CA ILE A 50 -8.04 -0.53 -4.80
C ILE A 50 -7.95 0.36 -3.55
N MET A 51 -9.09 0.74 -2.97
CA MET A 51 -9.11 1.60 -1.78
C MET A 51 -8.51 0.89 -0.55
N GLU A 52 -8.83 -0.39 -0.36
CA GLU A 52 -8.24 -1.23 0.69
C GLU A 52 -6.72 -1.33 0.54
N TYR A 53 -6.24 -1.54 -0.69
CA TYR A 53 -4.81 -1.56 -0.98
C TYR A 53 -4.14 -0.23 -0.64
N LYS A 54 -4.71 0.90 -1.11
CA LYS A 54 -4.16 2.24 -0.83
C LYS A 54 -4.12 2.54 0.67
N LEU A 55 -5.18 2.17 1.41
CA LEU A 55 -5.21 2.33 2.85
C LEU A 55 -4.15 1.48 3.54
N GLY A 56 -3.95 0.23 3.09
CA GLY A 56 -2.87 -0.63 3.55
C GLY A 56 -1.49 -0.02 3.34
N MET A 57 -1.23 0.56 2.16
CA MET A 57 0.02 1.23 1.84
C MET A 57 0.28 2.46 2.71
N ILE A 58 -0.76 3.27 2.97
CA ILE A 58 -0.65 4.43 3.88
C ILE A 58 -0.29 3.97 5.30
N ARG A 59 -0.96 2.93 5.79
CA ARG A 59 -0.67 2.37 7.13
C ARG A 59 0.76 1.84 7.21
N TYR A 60 1.19 1.09 6.20
CA TYR A 60 2.55 0.58 6.12
C TYR A 60 3.59 1.71 6.15
N ALA A 61 3.39 2.77 5.35
CA ALA A 61 4.28 3.92 5.33
C ALA A 61 4.33 4.63 6.71
N ALA A 62 3.19 4.76 7.39
CA ALA A 62 3.13 5.33 8.73
C ALA A 62 3.88 4.47 9.75
N THR A 63 3.77 3.14 9.69
CA THR A 63 4.51 2.22 10.56
C THR A 63 6.01 2.32 10.32
N GLN A 64 6.48 2.29 9.06
CA GLN A 64 7.90 2.45 8.78
C GLN A 64 8.46 3.80 9.23
N GLN A 65 7.66 4.87 9.19
CA GLN A 65 8.07 6.18 9.69
C GLN A 65 8.16 6.23 11.22
N ALA A 66 7.26 5.52 11.92
CA ALA A 66 7.33 5.37 13.36
C ALA A 66 8.56 4.57 13.79
N GLU A 67 8.82 3.42 13.15
CA GLU A 67 10.00 2.58 13.42
C GLU A 67 11.31 3.37 13.25
N ARG A 68 11.45 4.13 12.16
CA ARG A 68 12.64 4.98 11.94
C ARG A 68 12.79 6.09 12.97
N ARG A 69 11.69 6.62 13.51
CA ARG A 69 11.75 7.62 14.58
C ARG A 69 12.22 6.96 15.88
N ASP A 70 11.70 5.79 16.21
CA ASP A 70 12.11 5.05 17.40
C ASP A 70 13.59 4.64 17.31
N GLU A 71 14.06 4.16 16.16
CA GLU A 71 15.49 3.91 15.91
C GLU A 71 16.33 5.18 16.10
N GLY A 72 15.91 6.32 15.53
CA GLY A 72 16.60 7.59 15.68
C GLY A 72 16.62 8.11 17.13
N TYR A 73 15.57 7.84 17.93
CA TYR A 73 15.55 8.14 19.36
C TYR A 73 16.52 7.25 20.13
N VAL A 74 16.56 5.95 19.84
CA VAL A 74 17.52 5.03 20.48
C VAL A 74 18.97 5.43 20.15
N GLU A 75 19.28 5.73 18.89
CA GLU A 75 20.62 6.17 18.47
C GLU A 75 21.04 7.49 19.16
N MET A 76 20.12 8.46 19.26
CA MET A 76 20.39 9.73 19.92
C MET A 76 20.62 9.56 21.42
N THR A 77 19.84 8.71 22.08
CA THR A 77 20.00 8.41 23.52
C THR A 77 21.34 7.72 23.78
N GLU A 78 21.77 6.81 22.88
CA GLU A 78 23.07 6.16 23.00
C GLU A 78 24.24 7.12 22.75
N LEU A 79 24.10 8.08 21.82
CA LEU A 79 25.08 9.15 21.61
C LEU A 79 25.17 10.10 22.81
N GLU A 80 24.05 10.49 23.42
CA GLU A 80 24.01 11.32 24.63
C GLU A 80 24.69 10.60 25.81
N ARG A 81 24.44 9.30 25.98
CA ARG A 81 25.13 8.45 26.96
C ARG A 81 26.64 8.37 26.71
N LEU A 82 27.06 8.11 25.47
CA LEU A 82 28.48 8.03 25.11
C LEU A 82 29.20 9.38 25.24
N ALA A 83 28.49 10.48 25.01
CA ALA A 83 29.00 11.84 25.20
C ALA A 83 29.02 12.28 26.68
N GLY A 84 28.52 11.44 27.61
CA GLY A 84 28.42 11.77 29.03
C GLY A 84 27.44 12.90 29.33
N LEU A 85 26.45 13.11 28.45
CA LEU A 85 25.39 14.10 28.54
C LEU A 85 24.11 13.52 29.17
N GLU A 86 24.12 12.28 29.67
CA GLU A 86 23.06 11.80 30.56
C GLU A 86 23.01 12.74 31.77
N ASP A 87 22.01 13.61 31.79
CA ASP A 87 21.74 14.52 32.90
C ASP A 87 21.76 13.69 34.18
N SER A 88 22.76 13.99 35.01
CA SER A 88 22.84 13.53 36.38
C SER A 88 21.78 14.30 37.18
N ASP A 89 20.50 14.02 36.92
CA ASP A 89 19.40 14.51 37.74
C ASP A 89 19.42 13.75 39.07
N ALA A 90 20.18 14.31 40.01
CA ALA A 90 20.10 14.11 41.45
C ALA A 90 19.21 15.19 42.08
#